data_AF-A0A257YBL6-F1
#
_entry.id   AF-A0A257YBL6-F1
#
_cell.length_a   1.000
_cell.length_b   1.000
_cell.length_c   1.000
_cell.angle_alpha   90.00
_cell.angle_beta   90.00
_cell.angle_gamma   90.00
#
_symmetry.space_group_name_H-M   'P 1'
#
loop_
_entity.id
_entity.type
_entity.pdbx_description
1 polymer ?
#
loop_
_entity_poly.entity_id
_entity_poly.type
_entity_poly.pdbx_seq_one_letter_code
_entity_poly.pdbx_strand_id
1 'polypeptide(L)'
;IITLIAQAQKSRPEMQEFLDKFASYYIPAAIGLAVLVAIIPPLLFGQPFSEWFTRALILLVLACPDALVVSAPVAVAAAIGGASRRGVLIKGGRFLEVLSKTKAIAFDKTKTLTVGTPVVAEVILLHGATEEDVLGDAAGIEKFSSHPLAKAIEDYAKQKGVEPHKMDKFKNIAGRGGNATCLVCDNKEHAIRNLQ
;
A
#
# COMPACT_ATOMS: atom_id res chain seq x y z
N ILE A 1 -5.13 -12.28 13.48
CA ILE A 1 -4.68 -11.51 12.29
C ILE A 1 -5.54 -11.85 11.07
N ILE A 2 -5.59 -13.11 10.61
CA ILE A 2 -6.38 -13.53 9.43
C ILE A 2 -7.87 -13.14 9.55
N THR A 3 -8.48 -13.33 10.73
CA THR A 3 -9.90 -12.97 10.97
C THR A 3 -10.17 -11.47 10.86
N LEU A 4 -9.24 -10.63 11.33
CA LEU A 4 -9.34 -9.17 11.24
C LEU A 4 -9.22 -8.69 9.79
N ILE A 5 -8.36 -9.35 8.99
CA ILE A 5 -8.19 -9.07 7.56
C ILE A 5 -9.44 -9.50 6.77
N ALA A 6 -9.98 -10.68 7.07
CA ALA A 6 -11.16 -11.21 6.39
C ALA A 6 -12.43 -10.37 6.65
N GLN A 7 -12.61 -9.86 7.87
CA GLN A 7 -13.71 -8.97 8.20
C GLN A 7 -13.61 -7.61 7.50
N ALA A 8 -12.39 -7.08 7.32
CA ALA A 8 -12.16 -5.81 6.62
C ALA A 8 -12.38 -5.90 5.09
N GLN A 9 -12.33 -7.08 4.48
CA GLN A 9 -12.51 -7.26 3.03
C GLN A 9 -13.98 -7.42 2.60
N LYS A 10 -14.91 -7.71 3.52
CA LYS A 10 -16.32 -7.98 3.20
C LYS A 10 -17.22 -6.75 3.08
N SER A 11 -16.65 -5.57 3.26
CA SER A 11 -17.43 -4.36 3.43
C SER A 11 -17.65 -3.63 2.10
N ARG A 12 -18.92 -3.29 1.83
CA ARG A 12 -19.34 -2.53 0.65
C ARG A 12 -18.87 -1.06 0.75
N PRO A 13 -18.72 -0.36 -0.38
CA PRO A 13 -18.51 1.09 -0.39
C PRO A 13 -19.73 1.83 0.18
N GLU A 14 -19.52 2.91 0.92
CA GLU A 14 -20.58 3.74 1.51
C GLU A 14 -21.46 4.41 0.44
N MET A 15 -20.89 4.76 -0.74
CA MET A 15 -21.68 5.31 -1.84
C MET A 15 -22.68 4.29 -2.39
N GLN A 16 -22.31 3.01 -2.39
CA GLN A 16 -23.22 1.93 -2.80
C GLN A 16 -24.35 1.76 -1.79
N GLU A 17 -24.05 1.83 -0.49
CA GLU A 17 -25.07 1.81 0.57
C GLU A 17 -26.02 3.02 0.50
N PHE A 18 -25.49 4.20 0.15
CA PHE A 18 -26.31 5.40 -0.09
C PHE A 18 -27.29 5.20 -1.25
N LEU A 19 -26.83 4.63 -2.37
CA LEU A 19 -27.68 4.34 -3.53
C LEU A 19 -28.75 3.30 -3.20
N ASP A 20 -28.38 2.22 -2.49
CA ASP A 20 -29.33 1.19 -2.06
C ASP A 20 -30.40 1.78 -1.13
N LYS A 21 -30.00 2.67 -0.21
CA LYS A 21 -30.93 3.38 0.69
C LYS A 21 -31.80 4.38 -0.07
N PHE A 22 -31.26 5.10 -1.05
CA PHE A 22 -32.06 6.01 -1.88
C PHE A 22 -33.13 5.23 -2.64
N ALA A 23 -32.75 4.12 -3.29
CA ALA A 23 -33.67 3.28 -4.05
C ALA A 23 -34.81 2.72 -3.18
N SER A 24 -34.51 2.34 -1.93
CA SER A 24 -35.51 1.77 -1.01
C SER A 24 -36.61 2.76 -0.60
N TYR A 25 -36.36 4.07 -0.62
CA TYR A 25 -37.38 5.09 -0.40
C TYR A 25 -37.99 5.60 -1.70
N TYR A 26 -37.18 5.76 -2.74
CA TYR A 26 -37.59 6.36 -4.00
C TYR A 26 -38.56 5.46 -4.78
N ILE A 27 -38.31 4.14 -4.84
CA ILE A 27 -39.16 3.21 -5.57
C ILE A 27 -40.59 3.15 -4.98
N PRO A 28 -40.77 2.94 -3.66
CA PRO A 28 -42.11 2.97 -3.07
C PRO A 28 -42.81 4.32 -3.22
N ALA A 29 -42.07 5.44 -3.13
CA ALA A 29 -42.64 6.77 -3.32
C ALA A 29 -43.16 6.98 -4.76
N ALA A 30 -42.38 6.56 -5.76
CA ALA A 30 -42.78 6.63 -7.17
C ALA A 30 -44.01 5.76 -7.47
N ILE A 31 -44.05 4.54 -6.93
CA ILE A 31 -45.22 3.65 -7.04
C ILE A 31 -46.44 4.26 -6.36
N GLY A 32 -46.28 4.78 -5.14
CA GLY A 32 -47.35 5.46 -4.42
C GLY A 32 -47.92 6.64 -5.21
N LEU A 33 -47.04 7.48 -5.75
CA LEU A 33 -47.44 8.62 -6.58
C LEU A 33 -48.19 8.17 -7.84
N ALA A 34 -47.73 7.13 -8.53
CA ALA A 34 -48.40 6.60 -9.70
C ALA A 34 -49.82 6.08 -9.39
N VAL A 35 -49.99 5.38 -8.26
CA VAL A 35 -51.30 4.91 -7.79
C VAL A 35 -52.23 6.10 -7.49
N LEU A 36 -51.72 7.14 -6.82
CA LEU A 36 -52.49 8.36 -6.55
C LEU A 36 -52.92 9.06 -7.85
N VAL A 37 -52.03 9.16 -8.84
CA VAL A 37 -52.32 9.74 -10.15
C VAL A 37 -53.36 8.92 -10.93
N ALA A 38 -53.35 7.60 -10.78
CA ALA A 38 -54.33 6.72 -11.44
C ALA A 38 -55.73 6.83 -10.81
N ILE A 39 -55.83 7.08 -9.50
CA ILE A 39 -57.09 6.97 -8.74
C ILE A 39 -57.73 8.34 -8.45
N ILE A 40 -56.95 9.35 -8.03
CA ILE A 40 -57.50 10.64 -7.56
C ILE A 40 -58.31 11.36 -8.66
N PRO A 41 -57.80 11.52 -9.90
CA PRO A 41 -58.50 12.30 -10.92
C PRO A 41 -59.81 11.67 -11.40
N PRO A 42 -59.87 10.35 -11.66
CA PRO A 42 -61.14 9.68 -11.97
C PRO A 42 -62.15 9.74 -10.82
N LEU A 43 -61.70 9.59 -9.57
CA LEU A 43 -62.60 9.51 -8.41
C LEU A 43 -63.15 10.88 -7.95
N LEU A 44 -62.33 11.93 -7.97
CA LEU A 44 -62.73 13.26 -7.48
C LEU A 44 -63.23 14.20 -8.58
N PHE A 45 -62.72 14.05 -9.82
CA PHE A 45 -63.02 14.97 -10.93
C PHE A 45 -63.76 14.31 -12.09
N GLY A 46 -64.19 13.04 -11.94
CA GLY A 46 -64.98 12.31 -12.94
C GLY A 46 -64.24 12.06 -14.26
N GLN A 47 -62.90 12.07 -14.25
CA GLN A 47 -62.08 11.93 -15.45
C GLN A 47 -62.02 10.49 -15.97
N PRO A 48 -61.69 10.25 -17.26
CA PRO A 48 -61.58 8.90 -17.82
C PRO A 48 -60.44 8.09 -17.15
N PHE A 49 -60.77 6.92 -16.59
CA PHE A 49 -59.78 6.05 -15.94
C PHE A 49 -58.67 5.60 -16.88
N SER A 50 -58.99 5.25 -18.13
CA SER A 50 -58.01 4.78 -19.13
C SER A 50 -56.91 5.81 -19.40
N GLU A 51 -57.26 7.10 -19.46
CA GLU A 51 -56.31 8.17 -19.71
C GLU A 51 -55.37 8.37 -18.52
N TRP A 52 -55.90 8.45 -17.31
CA TRP A 52 -55.11 8.65 -16.10
C TRP A 52 -54.28 7.41 -15.71
N PHE A 53 -54.77 6.21 -16.02
CA PHE A 53 -53.99 4.98 -15.92
C PHE A 53 -52.79 5.01 -16.88
N THR A 54 -52.99 5.43 -18.12
CA THR A 54 -51.90 5.60 -19.09
C THR A 54 -50.86 6.63 -18.60
N ARG A 55 -51.31 7.76 -18.04
CA ARG A 55 -50.43 8.78 -17.45
C ARG A 55 -49.64 8.27 -16.25
N ALA A 56 -50.25 7.43 -15.40
CA ALA A 56 -49.56 6.80 -14.27
C ALA A 56 -48.45 5.84 -14.73
N LEU A 57 -48.68 5.07 -15.80
CA LEU A 57 -47.64 4.22 -16.40
C LEU A 57 -46.50 5.05 -16.99
N ILE A 58 -46.80 6.15 -17.70
CA ILE A 58 -45.78 7.08 -18.20
C ILE A 58 -44.94 7.62 -17.04
N LEU A 59 -45.57 8.01 -15.93
CA LEU A 59 -44.87 8.51 -14.74
C LEU A 59 -43.94 7.45 -14.13
N LEU A 60 -44.35 6.19 -14.05
CA LEU A 60 -43.49 5.09 -13.58
C LEU A 60 -42.26 4.90 -14.47
N VAL A 61 -42.44 4.94 -15.79
CA VAL A 61 -41.33 4.80 -16.74
C VAL A 61 -40.33 5.96 -16.59
N LEU A 62 -40.84 7.19 -16.47
CA LEU A 62 -40.00 8.38 -16.26
C LEU A 62 -39.31 8.39 -14.89
N ALA A 63 -39.86 7.70 -13.90
CA ALA A 63 -39.28 7.67 -12.56
C ALA A 63 -38.01 6.80 -12.48
N CYS A 64 -37.70 5.92 -13.45
CA CYS A 64 -36.58 4.99 -13.32
C CYS A 64 -35.22 5.73 -13.15
N PRO A 65 -34.49 5.56 -12.03
CA PRO A 65 -33.25 6.29 -11.76
C PRO A 65 -32.00 5.61 -12.34
N ASP A 66 -32.07 5.06 -13.56
CA ASP A 66 -31.04 4.19 -14.13
C ASP A 66 -29.64 4.81 -14.14
N ALA A 67 -29.55 6.08 -14.57
CA ALA A 67 -28.29 6.81 -14.64
C ALA A 67 -27.64 6.99 -13.25
N LEU A 68 -28.46 7.21 -12.22
CA LEU A 68 -27.98 7.40 -10.85
C LEU A 68 -27.35 6.10 -10.32
N VAL A 69 -28.01 4.96 -10.52
CA VAL A 69 -27.54 3.65 -10.03
C VAL A 69 -26.24 3.23 -10.72
N VAL A 70 -26.12 3.47 -12.03
CA VAL A 70 -24.93 3.07 -12.82
C VAL A 70 -23.74 4.00 -12.58
N SER A 71 -23.96 5.25 -12.13
CA SER A 71 -22.90 6.24 -11.96
C SER A 71 -21.76 5.79 -11.03
N ALA A 72 -22.08 5.20 -9.88
CA ALA A 72 -21.10 4.79 -8.87
C ALA A 72 -20.17 3.65 -9.33
N PRO A 73 -20.66 2.48 -9.82
CA PRO A 73 -19.77 1.41 -10.25
C PRO A 73 -18.90 1.82 -11.45
N VAL A 74 -19.42 2.65 -12.36
CA VAL A 74 -18.66 3.18 -13.50
C VAL A 74 -17.53 4.10 -13.03
N ALA A 75 -17.82 5.03 -12.11
CA ALA A 75 -16.81 5.92 -11.55
C ALA A 75 -15.72 5.16 -10.80
N VAL A 76 -16.08 4.17 -9.99
CA VAL A 76 -15.13 3.31 -9.27
C VAL A 76 -14.26 2.51 -10.23
N ALA A 77 -14.85 1.88 -11.24
CA ALA A 77 -14.10 1.11 -12.24
C ALA A 77 -13.12 1.99 -13.02
N ALA A 78 -13.55 3.19 -13.44
CA ALA A 78 -12.70 4.15 -14.13
C ALA A 78 -11.53 4.61 -13.25
N ALA A 79 -11.79 4.91 -11.98
CA ALA A 79 -10.75 5.33 -11.03
C ALA A 79 -9.72 4.23 -10.75
N ILE A 80 -10.17 2.99 -10.50
CA ILE A 80 -9.28 1.84 -10.27
C ILE A 80 -8.45 1.55 -11.53
N GLY A 81 -9.09 1.55 -12.70
CA GLY A 81 -8.40 1.34 -13.98
C GLY A 81 -7.35 2.41 -14.26
N GLY A 82 -7.69 3.69 -14.01
CA GLY A 82 -6.77 4.81 -14.15
C GLY A 82 -5.58 4.75 -13.18
N ALA A 83 -5.83 4.39 -11.92
CA ALA A 83 -4.78 4.22 -10.91
C ALA A 83 -3.83 3.06 -11.25
N SER A 84 -4.38 1.94 -11.71
CA SER A 84 -3.62 0.74 -12.08
C SER A 84 -2.65 1.02 -13.24
N ARG A 85 -3.07 1.83 -14.23
CA ARG A 85 -2.19 2.29 -15.32
C ARG A 85 -1.01 3.15 -14.84
N ARG A 86 -1.06 3.67 -13.62
CA ARG A 86 0.01 4.47 -12.99
C ARG A 86 0.76 3.69 -11.89
N GLY A 87 0.62 2.37 -11.86
CA GLY A 87 1.30 1.51 -10.88
C GLY A 87 0.67 1.51 -9.48
N VAL A 88 -0.53 2.06 -9.32
CA VAL A 88 -1.24 2.09 -8.03
C VAL A 88 -2.32 1.01 -8.00
N LEU A 89 -2.11 -0.03 -7.18
CA LEU A 89 -3.08 -1.12 -7.02
C LEU A 89 -4.09 -0.81 -5.91
N ILE A 90 -5.36 -0.60 -6.29
CA ILE A 90 -6.46 -0.37 -5.36
C ILE A 90 -7.32 -1.64 -5.28
N LYS A 91 -7.43 -2.23 -4.09
CA LYS A 91 -8.08 -3.54 -3.87
C LYS A 91 -9.63 -3.53 -3.92
N GLY A 92 -10.26 -2.40 -4.25
CA GLY A 92 -11.71 -2.27 -4.37
C GLY A 92 -12.24 -0.85 -4.13
N GLY A 93 -13.51 -0.60 -4.48
CA GLY A 93 -14.15 0.73 -4.41
C GLY A 93 -14.23 1.31 -3.01
N ARG A 94 -14.43 0.48 -1.99
CA ARG A 94 -14.46 0.96 -0.59
C ARG A 94 -13.12 1.60 -0.18
N PHE A 95 -11.99 1.01 -0.59
CA PHE A 95 -10.68 1.56 -0.27
C PHE A 95 -10.44 2.91 -0.96
N LEU A 96 -11.00 3.09 -2.16
CA LEU A 96 -10.97 4.36 -2.87
C LEU A 96 -11.77 5.45 -2.13
N GLU A 97 -12.93 5.12 -1.57
CA GLU A 97 -13.73 6.05 -0.75
C GLU A 97 -13.09 6.37 0.59
N VAL A 98 -12.49 5.38 1.26
CA VAL A 98 -11.72 5.64 2.49
C VAL A 98 -10.57 6.58 2.16
N LEU A 99 -9.84 6.31 1.07
CA LEU A 99 -8.73 7.15 0.61
C LEU A 99 -9.18 8.59 0.30
N SER A 100 -10.36 8.79 -0.29
CA SER A 100 -10.87 10.14 -0.58
C SER A 100 -11.22 10.97 0.66
N LYS A 101 -11.44 10.31 1.81
CA LYS A 101 -11.74 10.95 3.10
C LYS A 101 -10.52 11.03 4.02
N THR A 102 -9.41 10.41 3.66
CA THR A 102 -8.18 10.39 4.47
C THR A 102 -7.59 11.79 4.60
N LYS A 103 -7.34 12.23 5.84
CA LYS A 103 -6.75 13.55 6.16
C LYS A 103 -5.29 13.48 6.61
N ALA A 104 -4.85 12.31 7.05
CA ALA A 104 -3.51 12.08 7.58
C ALA A 104 -2.97 10.75 7.06
N ILE A 105 -1.68 10.72 6.75
CA ILE A 105 -0.98 9.52 6.29
C ILE A 105 0.18 9.29 7.25
N ALA A 106 0.19 8.11 7.88
CA ALA A 106 1.32 7.63 8.65
C ALA A 106 2.16 6.71 7.76
N PHE A 107 3.45 7.03 7.62
CA PHE A 107 4.39 6.22 6.88
C PHE A 107 5.19 5.36 7.85
N ASP A 108 5.33 4.07 7.54
CA ASP A 108 6.42 3.28 8.10
C ASP A 108 7.74 3.79 7.51
N LYS A 109 8.83 3.74 8.27
CA LYS A 109 10.14 4.19 7.77
C LYS A 109 10.78 3.09 6.92
N THR A 110 10.96 1.93 7.54
CA THR A 110 11.76 0.84 6.98
C THR A 110 11.02 0.14 5.84
N LYS A 111 11.66 -0.02 4.68
CA LYS A 111 11.06 -0.62 3.46
C LYS A 111 9.85 0.15 2.88
N THR A 112 9.60 1.37 3.34
CA THR A 112 8.58 2.27 2.80
C THR A 112 9.19 3.61 2.41
N LEU A 113 9.72 4.36 3.37
CA LEU A 113 10.49 5.58 3.09
C LEU A 113 11.96 5.26 2.77
N THR A 114 12.48 4.17 3.34
CA THR A 114 13.85 3.70 3.12
C THR A 114 13.85 2.34 2.44
N VAL A 115 14.95 1.99 1.78
CA VAL A 115 15.11 0.67 1.11
C VAL A 115 15.15 -0.48 2.13
N GLY A 116 15.48 -0.19 3.39
CA GLY A 116 15.57 -1.20 4.46
C GLY A 116 16.80 -2.09 4.38
N THR A 117 17.79 -1.70 3.57
CA THR A 117 19.13 -2.29 3.52
C THR A 117 20.14 -1.30 4.08
N PRO A 118 21.00 -1.71 5.03
CA PRO A 118 22.04 -0.83 5.55
C PRO A 118 23.07 -0.49 4.45
N VAL A 119 23.63 0.71 4.53
CA VAL A 119 24.71 1.18 3.66
C VAL A 119 25.75 1.87 4.53
N VAL A 120 27.03 1.77 4.16
CA VAL A 120 28.11 2.49 4.85
C VAL A 120 27.93 3.98 4.52
N ALA A 121 27.72 4.80 5.55
CA ALA A 121 27.53 6.24 5.40
C ALA A 121 28.87 7.00 5.40
N GLU A 122 29.80 6.55 6.22
CA GLU A 122 31.08 7.22 6.46
C GLU A 122 32.13 6.20 6.92
N VAL A 123 33.39 6.44 6.55
CA VAL A 123 34.57 5.71 7.04
C VAL A 123 35.48 6.72 7.72
N ILE A 124 35.64 6.59 9.04
CA ILE A 124 36.49 7.48 9.84
C ILE A 124 37.84 6.82 10.06
N LEU A 125 38.90 7.42 9.52
CA LEU A 125 40.26 6.89 9.59
C LEU A 125 40.96 7.39 10.85
N LEU A 126 41.72 6.51 11.50
CA LEU A 126 42.48 6.81 12.71
C LEU A 126 43.96 6.45 12.53
N HIS A 127 44.83 7.14 13.25
CA HIS A 127 46.27 6.84 13.33
C HIS A 127 46.99 6.77 11.97
N GLY A 128 46.53 7.53 10.97
CA GLY A 128 47.14 7.58 9.64
C GLY A 128 46.84 6.37 8.75
N ALA A 129 45.87 5.52 9.12
CA ALA A 129 45.40 4.44 8.25
C ALA A 129 44.76 5.00 6.97
N THR A 130 44.91 4.29 5.85
CA THR A 130 44.26 4.65 4.59
C THR A 130 42.85 4.06 4.51
N GLU A 131 41.98 4.63 3.66
CA GLU A 131 40.65 4.08 3.42
C GLU A 131 40.74 2.67 2.82
N GLU A 132 41.75 2.39 1.99
CA GLU A 132 42.00 1.08 1.40
C GLU A 132 42.36 0.02 2.46
N ASP A 133 43.25 0.35 3.40
CA ASP A 133 43.63 -0.58 4.47
C ASP A 133 42.41 -0.95 5.34
N VAL A 134 41.65 0.08 5.77
CA VAL A 134 40.50 -0.11 6.65
C VAL A 134 39.39 -0.91 5.95
N LEU A 135 39.08 -0.58 4.69
CA LEU A 135 38.06 -1.29 3.92
C LEU A 135 38.50 -2.70 3.53
N GLY A 136 39.76 -2.88 3.14
CA GLY A 136 40.33 -4.17 2.80
C GLY A 136 40.27 -5.14 3.98
N ASP A 137 40.64 -4.68 5.18
CA ASP A 137 40.53 -5.46 6.40
C ASP A 137 39.07 -5.73 6.79
N ALA A 138 38.22 -4.70 6.83
CA ALA A 138 36.84 -4.83 7.25
C ALA A 138 36.04 -5.77 6.33
N ALA A 139 36.17 -5.60 5.01
CA ALA A 139 35.53 -6.49 4.04
C ALA A 139 36.12 -7.91 4.08
N GLY A 140 37.43 -8.04 4.34
CA GLY A 140 38.09 -9.34 4.50
C GLY A 140 37.53 -10.15 5.69
N ILE A 141 37.33 -9.49 6.84
CA ILE A 141 36.76 -10.13 8.04
C ILE A 141 35.29 -10.46 7.81
N GLU A 142 34.52 -9.52 7.26
CA GLU A 142 33.07 -9.66 7.09
C GLU A 142 32.68 -10.66 6.00
N LYS A 143 33.60 -11.06 5.12
CA LYS A 143 33.38 -12.11 4.11
C LYS A 143 32.90 -13.46 4.69
N PHE A 144 33.17 -13.72 5.97
CA PHE A 144 32.74 -14.94 6.67
C PHE A 144 31.40 -14.80 7.40
N SER A 145 30.79 -13.61 7.37
CA SER A 145 29.59 -13.24 8.12
C SER A 145 28.37 -13.15 7.19
N SER A 146 27.24 -13.68 7.64
CA SER A 146 25.95 -13.55 6.92
C SER A 146 25.13 -12.33 7.38
N HIS A 147 25.71 -11.46 8.21
CA HIS A 147 25.02 -10.32 8.77
C HIS A 147 24.74 -9.23 7.71
N PRO A 148 23.57 -8.56 7.72
CA PRO A 148 23.28 -7.49 6.74
C PRO A 148 24.31 -6.35 6.71
N LEU A 149 24.97 -6.07 7.84
CA LEU A 149 26.07 -5.08 7.91
C LEU A 149 27.35 -5.58 7.22
N ALA A 150 27.64 -6.88 7.30
CA ALA A 150 28.77 -7.49 6.62
C ALA A 150 28.69 -7.24 5.11
N LYS A 151 27.51 -7.54 4.56
CA LYS A 151 27.20 -7.31 3.16
C LYS A 151 27.29 -5.84 2.77
N ALA A 152 26.85 -4.91 3.62
CA ALA A 152 26.97 -3.49 3.35
C ALA A 152 28.43 -3.01 3.26
N ILE A 153 29.33 -3.60 4.06
CA ILE A 153 30.77 -3.30 4.04
C ILE A 153 31.42 -3.90 2.78
N GLU A 154 31.10 -5.16 2.45
CA GLU A 154 31.59 -5.81 1.22
C GLU A 154 31.14 -5.06 -0.04
N ASP A 155 29.86 -4.67 -0.12
CA ASP A 155 29.32 -3.91 -1.24
C ASP A 155 29.99 -2.52 -1.35
N TYR A 156 30.25 -1.85 -0.22
CA TYR A 156 30.93 -0.55 -0.20
C TYR A 156 32.40 -0.65 -0.63
N ALA A 157 33.14 -1.66 -0.14
CA ALA A 157 34.52 -1.91 -0.56
C ALA A 157 34.60 -2.18 -2.07
N LYS A 158 33.68 -2.99 -2.59
CA LYS A 158 33.57 -3.27 -4.03
C LYS A 158 33.25 -2.01 -4.85
N GLN A 159 32.37 -1.14 -4.36
CA GLN A 159 32.05 0.14 -5.02
C GLN A 159 33.27 1.07 -5.08
N LYS A 160 34.12 1.03 -4.04
CA LYS A 160 35.37 1.80 -3.97
C LYS A 160 36.53 1.17 -4.76
N GLY A 161 36.34 -0.04 -5.30
CA GLY A 161 37.39 -0.78 -6.01
C GLY A 161 38.47 -1.34 -5.09
N VAL A 162 38.17 -1.52 -3.80
CA VAL A 162 39.09 -2.10 -2.81
C VAL A 162 38.88 -3.59 -2.74
N GLU A 163 39.94 -4.36 -2.99
CA GLU A 163 39.90 -5.81 -2.87
C GLU A 163 39.98 -6.24 -1.38
N PRO A 164 39.08 -7.14 -0.92
CA PRO A 164 39.11 -7.62 0.46
C PRO A 164 40.44 -8.34 0.78
N HIS A 165 41.03 -8.03 1.92
CA HIS A 165 42.23 -8.72 2.38
C HIS A 165 41.94 -10.19 2.67
N LYS A 166 42.93 -11.04 2.38
CA LYS A 166 42.83 -12.47 2.68
C LYS A 166 42.97 -12.68 4.18
N MET A 167 41.94 -13.25 4.78
CA MET A 167 41.83 -13.48 6.21
C MET A 167 41.81 -14.99 6.51
N ASP A 168 42.33 -15.37 7.68
CA ASP A 168 42.34 -16.75 8.19
C ASP A 168 41.86 -16.79 9.66
N LYS A 169 41.52 -17.97 10.17
CA LYS A 169 41.10 -18.22 11.57
C LYS A 169 39.95 -17.32 12.04
N PHE A 170 38.97 -17.05 11.19
CA PHE A 170 37.80 -16.27 11.55
C PHE A 170 37.06 -16.89 12.76
N LYS A 171 36.74 -16.06 13.74
CA LYS A 171 35.93 -16.44 14.89
C LYS A 171 34.83 -15.40 15.12
N ASN A 172 33.60 -15.90 15.19
CA ASN A 172 32.43 -15.09 15.49
C ASN A 172 32.26 -14.99 17.02
N ILE A 173 32.09 -13.77 17.51
CA ILE A 173 31.80 -13.45 18.91
C ILE A 173 30.36 -12.92 18.97
N ALA A 174 29.42 -13.80 19.33
CA ALA A 174 28.00 -13.49 19.36
C ALA A 174 27.70 -12.22 20.17
N GLY A 175 26.97 -11.28 19.55
CA GLY A 175 26.59 -10.00 20.15
C GLY A 175 27.71 -8.95 20.24
N ARG A 176 28.93 -9.24 19.76
CA ARG A 176 30.04 -8.29 19.74
C ARG A 176 30.64 -8.06 18.37
N GLY A 177 30.76 -9.10 17.53
CA GLY A 177 31.33 -8.98 16.18
C GLY A 177 32.19 -10.19 15.82
N GLY A 178 33.29 -9.98 15.09
CA GLY A 178 34.21 -11.05 14.68
C GLY A 178 35.67 -10.61 14.66
N ASN A 179 36.57 -11.59 14.79
CA ASN A 179 38.01 -11.40 14.63
C ASN A 179 38.58 -12.41 13.61
N ALA A 180 39.63 -12.00 12.91
CA ALA A 180 40.37 -12.83 11.98
C ALA A 180 41.83 -12.38 11.90
N THR A 181 42.69 -13.27 11.41
CA THR A 181 44.10 -12.97 11.16
C THR A 181 44.28 -12.53 9.70
N CYS A 182 44.83 -11.34 9.49
CA CYS A 182 45.08 -10.81 8.16
C CYS A 182 46.40 -11.35 7.59
N LEU A 183 46.32 -12.08 6.48
CA LEU A 183 47.50 -12.67 5.81
C LEU A 183 48.27 -11.64 4.98
N VAL A 184 47.70 -10.46 4.73
CA VAL A 184 48.33 -9.36 3.97
C VAL A 184 49.10 -8.41 4.91
N CYS A 185 48.61 -8.22 6.14
CA CYS A 185 49.17 -7.30 7.13
C CYS A 185 50.06 -8.02 8.17
N ASP A 186 51.09 -8.75 7.73
CA ASP A 186 52.06 -9.44 8.60
C ASP A 186 51.45 -10.41 9.64
N ASN A 187 50.34 -11.10 9.32
CA ASN A 187 49.63 -12.00 10.23
C ASN A 187 49.15 -11.33 11.53
N LYS A 188 48.83 -10.03 11.50
CA LYS A 188 48.19 -9.34 12.62
C LYS A 188 46.74 -9.81 12.79
N GLU A 189 46.25 -9.76 14.02
CA GLU A 189 44.86 -10.04 14.33
C GLU A 189 44.02 -8.76 14.25
N HIS A 190 42.98 -8.78 13.42
CA HIS A 190 42.06 -7.67 13.21
C HIS A 190 40.67 -8.07 13.72
N ALA A 191 39.87 -7.08 14.12
CA ALA A 191 38.53 -7.33 14.63
C ALA A 191 37.57 -6.23 14.21
N ILE A 192 36.36 -6.65 13.86
CA ILE A 192 35.21 -5.77 13.64
C ILE A 192 34.19 -6.03 14.74
N ARG A 193 33.86 -5.01 15.53
CA ARG A 193 33.03 -5.16 16.72
C ARG A 193 32.41 -3.86 17.21
N ASN A 194 31.46 -3.97 18.11
CA ASN A 194 31.06 -2.84 18.95
C ASN A 194 32.20 -2.44 19.91
N LEU A 195 32.12 -1.21 20.43
CA LEU A 195 33.10 -0.64 21.37
C LEU A 195 32.98 -1.19 22.81
N GLN A 196 32.06 -2.11 23.08
CA GLN A 196 31.70 -2.60 24.41
C GLN A 196 32.35 -3.94 24.77
#